data_AF-A0A1Y2HH86-F1
#
_entry.id   AF-A0A1Y2HH86-F1
#
_cell.length_a   1.000
_cell.length_b   1.000
_cell.length_c   1.000
_cell.angle_alpha   90.00
_cell.angle_beta   90.00
_cell.angle_gamma   90.00
#
_symmetry.space_group_name_H-M   'P 1'
#
loop_
_entity.id
_entity.type
_entity.pdbx_description
1 polymer ?
#
loop_
_entity_poly.entity_id
_entity_poly.type
_entity_poly.pdbx_seq_one_letter_code
_entity_poly.pdbx_strand_id
1 'polypeptide(L)'
;MTVSDTHSSLVIVDQHAGPAEDSTHVSSQEATTDPSSKEDEDQPMPNVFPAIPMIRSALYLTPVPAACVNEPCIMGIDEAGRGPVLGPMVYAVCYLPAENEQVLRDMKVDDSKVLNEEQRDTRFHKIVAASDQIGFAYNALSQQDLSEWMLQRTKYNLNAIAHDTTMDLIQRVIRAGVRLSHVYVDTVGQCESYQRKLEQRFPGVGFTVAKKADSLYPTVSAASIVAKVVRDHVLSNWQFSETAVAEHLDTDWGSGYPSDPNTVAWLKRSLDPVFGFPGIIRFSWSTAENLLKEKVLVDGWPADREAEAANGGNLTKMLKRKRAQQQQAAEAAEHDAPKVVQGQSELREKLGVTSGSLVGGSSDGEEKSVRDWLMGE
;
A
#
# COMPACT_ATOMS: atom_id res chain seq x y z
N MET A 1 30.13 7.20 47.58
CA MET A 1 30.65 7.32 46.20
C MET A 1 29.52 6.85 45.28
N THR A 2 28.56 7.73 44.96
CA THR A 2 28.48 8.63 43.77
C THR A 2 28.24 7.84 42.48
N VAL A 3 27.01 7.81 41.92
CA VAL A 3 26.36 8.80 40.98
C VAL A 3 26.97 8.63 39.57
N SER A 4 26.30 7.89 38.67
CA SER A 4 25.41 8.33 37.56
C SER A 4 26.07 9.25 36.53
N ASP A 5 25.82 9.00 35.24
CA ASP A 5 25.48 10.08 34.30
C ASP A 5 24.78 9.56 33.04
N THR A 6 23.55 10.06 32.89
CA THR A 6 22.76 10.19 31.68
C THR A 6 23.16 11.47 30.95
N HIS A 7 23.09 11.51 29.62
CA HIS A 7 22.90 12.79 28.94
C HIS A 7 21.82 12.69 27.86
N SER A 8 20.74 13.41 28.14
CA SER A 8 19.77 13.91 27.19
C SER A 8 20.02 15.42 26.98
N SER A 9 19.53 15.90 25.85
CA SER A 9 19.03 17.26 25.59
C SER A 9 19.99 18.30 25.02
N LEU A 10 19.56 18.92 23.91
CA LEU A 10 19.83 20.35 23.68
C LEU A 10 18.59 21.02 23.06
N VAL A 11 17.93 21.84 23.86
CA VAL A 11 17.05 22.95 23.46
C VAL A 11 17.81 24.21 23.87
N ILE A 12 17.95 25.19 22.98
CA ILE A 12 18.59 26.48 23.27
C ILE A 12 17.49 27.49 23.59
N VAL A 13 17.55 28.05 24.80
CA VAL A 13 16.86 29.30 25.18
C VAL A 13 17.92 30.22 25.75
N ASP A 14 18.02 31.42 25.20
CA ASP A 14 18.96 32.46 25.62
C ASP A 14 18.25 33.43 26.58
N GLN A 15 18.85 33.67 27.76
CA GLN A 15 18.48 34.76 28.68
C GLN A 15 19.65 35.14 29.59
N HIS A 16 19.96 36.44 29.63
CA HIS A 16 20.39 37.21 30.80
C HIS A 16 20.00 38.68 30.52
N ALA A 17 19.51 39.52 31.45
CA ALA A 17 19.87 39.67 32.86
C ALA A 17 18.81 40.46 33.67
N GLY A 18 18.82 40.29 35.00
CA GLY A 18 18.76 41.38 36.01
C GLY A 18 17.39 41.83 36.57
N PRO A 19 17.19 41.86 37.91
CA PRO A 19 15.91 42.21 38.56
C PRO A 19 15.87 43.64 39.15
N ALA A 20 14.66 44.23 39.26
CA ALA A 20 14.36 45.34 40.18
C ALA A 20 12.84 45.48 40.50
N GLU A 21 12.56 45.44 41.80
CA GLU A 21 11.53 46.06 42.67
C GLU A 21 10.13 46.55 42.18
N ASP A 22 9.12 46.00 42.86
CA ASP A 22 7.99 46.62 43.59
C ASP A 22 7.26 47.87 43.03
N SER A 23 5.96 47.72 42.73
CA SER A 23 4.90 48.58 43.29
C SER A 23 3.50 48.18 42.82
N THR A 24 2.57 48.34 43.75
CA THR A 24 1.12 48.13 43.70
C THR A 24 0.38 48.93 42.62
N HIS A 25 -0.61 48.32 41.95
CA HIS A 25 -1.91 48.97 41.75
C HIS A 25 -3.02 47.97 41.37
N VAL A 26 -4.06 47.97 42.20
CA VAL A 26 -5.39 47.41 41.93
C VAL A 26 -6.07 48.28 40.88
N SER A 27 -6.64 47.67 39.83
CA SER A 27 -7.78 48.24 39.11
C SER A 27 -8.63 47.13 38.49
N SER A 28 -9.83 47.00 39.04
CA SER A 28 -10.97 46.25 38.55
C SER A 28 -11.54 46.88 37.30
N GLN A 29 -11.67 46.14 36.21
CA GLN A 29 -12.66 46.43 35.16
C GLN A 29 -13.29 45.12 34.68
N GLU A 30 -14.58 44.98 34.98
CA GLU A 30 -15.49 44.06 34.31
C GLU A 30 -15.54 44.42 32.83
N ALA A 31 -15.32 43.43 31.97
CA ALA A 31 -15.66 43.49 30.56
C ALA A 31 -16.58 42.31 30.25
N THR A 32 -17.87 42.61 30.15
CA THR A 32 -18.90 41.74 29.59
C THR A 32 -18.64 41.59 28.09
N THR A 33 -18.38 40.37 27.61
CA THR A 33 -18.44 40.06 26.17
C THR A 33 -19.10 38.69 25.95
N ASP A 34 -20.31 38.79 25.42
CA ASP A 34 -21.10 37.88 24.56
C ASP A 34 -20.43 36.55 24.11
N PRO A 35 -21.08 35.38 24.27
CA PRO A 35 -20.54 34.10 23.82
C PRO A 35 -20.98 33.80 22.37
N SER A 36 -20.29 34.36 21.37
CA SER A 36 -20.39 33.83 20.00
C SER A 36 -19.16 34.14 19.12
N SER A 37 -18.18 33.25 19.15
CA SER A 37 -17.15 33.08 18.11
C SER A 37 -16.46 31.74 18.40
N LYS A 38 -16.78 30.64 17.71
CA LYS A 38 -16.13 30.19 16.46
C LYS A 38 -14.62 30.43 16.43
N GLU A 39 -13.90 29.87 17.40
CA GLU A 39 -12.45 29.73 17.38
C GLU A 39 -12.03 28.37 17.97
N ASP A 40 -12.43 27.31 17.27
CA ASP A 40 -11.93 25.93 17.35
C ASP A 40 -12.20 25.45 15.90
N GLU A 41 -11.29 25.10 15.00
CA GLU A 41 -10.00 24.40 15.03
C GLU A 41 -9.27 24.77 13.73
N ASP A 42 -8.02 25.25 13.80
CA ASP A 42 -7.11 25.26 12.64
C ASP A 42 -5.73 24.72 13.08
N GLN A 43 -5.76 23.72 13.98
CA GLN A 43 -4.57 22.94 14.23
C GLN A 43 -4.37 21.98 13.05
N PRO A 44 -3.19 21.98 12.40
CA PRO A 44 -2.93 21.04 11.32
C PRO A 44 -3.02 19.63 11.89
N MET A 45 -3.88 18.81 11.28
CA MET A 45 -4.06 17.41 11.67
C MET A 45 -2.69 16.71 11.73
N PRO A 46 -2.44 15.87 12.74
CA PRO A 46 -1.21 15.13 12.81
C PRO A 46 -1.03 14.32 11.52
N ASN A 47 0.18 14.28 10.96
CA ASN A 47 0.44 13.46 9.79
C ASN A 47 0.39 11.97 10.21
N VAL A 48 -0.77 11.36 10.00
CA VAL A 48 -1.06 9.98 10.38
C VAL A 48 -0.82 9.00 9.23
N PHE A 49 -0.38 9.46 8.06
CA PHE A 49 -0.21 8.62 6.88
C PHE A 49 1.23 8.13 6.69
N PRO A 50 1.44 6.97 6.03
CA PRO A 50 2.78 6.49 5.70
C PRO A 50 3.54 7.47 4.82
N ALA A 51 4.86 7.52 4.99
CA ALA A 51 5.73 8.23 4.06
C ALA A 51 5.72 7.57 2.68
N ILE A 52 5.83 8.40 1.65
CA ILE A 52 5.86 8.00 0.23
C ILE A 52 7.21 8.46 -0.35
N PRO A 53 7.89 7.66 -1.21
CA PRO A 53 7.50 6.34 -1.72
C PRO A 53 7.52 5.25 -0.63
N MET A 54 6.51 4.39 -0.63
CA MET A 54 6.35 3.36 0.40
C MET A 54 7.02 2.05 -0.05
N ILE A 55 8.32 1.92 0.24
CA ILE A 55 9.15 0.76 -0.13
C ILE A 55 9.08 -0.36 0.92
N ARG A 56 8.81 0.00 2.19
CA ARG A 56 8.71 -0.91 3.33
C ARG A 56 7.41 -0.69 4.08
N SER A 57 7.00 -1.71 4.83
CA SER A 57 5.79 -1.69 5.63
C SER A 57 5.88 -0.61 6.70
N ALA A 58 4.79 0.12 6.90
CA ALA A 58 4.74 1.26 7.80
C ALA A 58 3.77 1.00 8.95
N LEU A 59 4.25 1.16 10.18
CA LEU A 59 3.48 1.02 11.40
C LEU A 59 3.20 2.41 12.00
N TYR A 60 1.96 2.65 12.40
CA TYR A 60 1.55 3.85 13.11
C TYR A 60 0.71 3.49 14.33
N LEU A 61 0.97 4.14 15.46
CA LEU A 61 0.18 4.06 16.69
C LEU A 61 -0.12 5.48 17.15
N THR A 62 -1.37 5.76 17.48
CA THR A 62 -1.70 7.01 18.19
C THR A 62 -1.10 7.00 19.60
N PRO A 63 -0.88 8.18 20.21
CA PRO A 63 -0.80 8.28 21.65
C PRO A 63 -1.98 7.55 22.32
N VAL A 64 -1.74 6.92 23.46
CA VAL A 64 -2.77 6.16 24.17
C VAL A 64 -3.68 7.14 24.93
N PRO A 65 -5.01 7.11 24.71
CA PRO A 65 -5.95 7.87 25.52
C PRO A 65 -5.80 7.57 27.02
N ALA A 66 -5.84 8.59 27.88
CA ALA A 66 -5.59 8.42 29.31
C ALA A 66 -6.57 7.43 29.98
N ALA A 67 -7.84 7.43 29.56
CA ALA A 67 -8.85 6.49 30.04
C ALA A 67 -8.49 5.03 29.71
N CYS A 68 -7.90 4.78 28.54
CA CYS A 68 -7.53 3.43 28.09
C CYS A 68 -6.44 2.75 28.94
N VAL A 69 -5.70 3.53 29.74
CA VAL A 69 -4.70 2.99 30.67
C VAL A 69 -5.33 2.51 31.98
N ASN A 70 -6.50 3.03 32.35
CA ASN A 70 -7.13 2.79 33.65
C ASN A 70 -8.40 1.93 33.55
N GLU A 71 -9.09 1.99 32.42
CA GLU A 71 -10.40 1.36 32.21
C GLU A 71 -10.32 0.16 31.25
N PRO A 72 -11.19 -0.85 31.39
CA PRO A 72 -11.28 -1.96 30.45
C PRO A 72 -11.65 -1.49 29.03
N CYS A 73 -10.79 -1.75 28.05
CA CYS A 73 -11.01 -1.35 26.66
C CYS A 73 -11.52 -2.48 25.78
N ILE A 74 -12.38 -2.12 24.83
CA ILE A 74 -12.71 -2.96 23.68
C ILE A 74 -11.90 -2.51 22.46
N MET A 75 -11.58 -3.45 21.58
CA MET A 75 -10.88 -3.20 20.33
C MET A 75 -11.57 -3.88 19.16
N GLY A 76 -11.60 -3.23 18.01
CA GLY A 76 -11.98 -3.81 16.73
C GLY A 76 -10.79 -3.90 15.80
N ILE A 77 -10.77 -4.92 14.95
CA ILE A 77 -9.70 -5.19 13.98
C ILE A 77 -10.31 -5.52 12.62
N ASP A 78 -9.80 -4.85 11.59
CA ASP A 78 -10.18 -5.10 10.20
C ASP A 78 -8.99 -4.83 9.25
N GLU A 79 -9.14 -5.22 7.99
CA GLU A 79 -8.16 -5.00 6.93
C GLU A 79 -8.72 -4.33 5.68
N ALA A 80 -7.82 -3.78 4.87
CA ALA A 80 -8.11 -3.33 3.51
C ALA A 80 -7.02 -3.77 2.54
N GLY A 81 -7.41 -4.05 1.29
CA GLY A 81 -6.44 -4.36 0.23
C GLY A 81 -5.92 -5.79 0.25
N ARG A 82 -6.66 -6.76 0.80
CA ARG A 82 -6.23 -8.17 0.78
C ARG A 82 -6.19 -8.79 -0.62
N GLY A 83 -7.15 -8.51 -1.48
CA GLY A 83 -7.30 -9.13 -2.81
C GLY A 83 -6.47 -8.54 -3.97
N PRO A 84 -6.27 -7.21 -4.05
CA PRO A 84 -5.56 -6.55 -5.15
C PRO A 84 -4.16 -7.13 -5.44
N VAL A 85 -3.78 -7.12 -6.72
CA VAL A 85 -2.42 -7.49 -7.19
C VAL A 85 -1.42 -6.34 -7.01
N LEU A 86 -1.91 -5.14 -6.68
CA LEU A 86 -1.12 -3.93 -6.48
C LEU A 86 -1.53 -3.21 -5.21
N GLY A 87 -0.69 -2.29 -4.76
CA GLY A 87 -0.97 -1.48 -3.57
C GLY A 87 -0.75 -2.22 -2.25
N PRO A 88 -0.66 -1.52 -1.11
CA PRO A 88 -0.48 -2.15 0.19
C PRO A 88 -1.70 -2.96 0.65
N MET A 89 -1.45 -3.82 1.64
CA MET A 89 -2.48 -4.42 2.47
C MET A 89 -2.39 -3.80 3.86
N VAL A 90 -3.46 -3.16 4.32
CA VAL A 90 -3.46 -2.40 5.58
C VAL A 90 -4.28 -3.17 6.61
N TYR A 91 -3.67 -3.49 7.75
CA TYR A 91 -4.39 -3.91 8.95
C TYR A 91 -4.52 -2.74 9.89
N ALA A 92 -5.71 -2.54 10.47
CA ALA A 92 -5.93 -1.50 11.45
C ALA A 92 -6.66 -2.03 12.69
N VAL A 93 -6.46 -1.34 13.80
CA VAL A 93 -7.19 -1.53 15.04
C VAL A 93 -7.72 -0.19 15.54
N CYS A 94 -8.89 -0.22 16.16
CA CYS A 94 -9.48 0.93 16.84
C CYS A 94 -9.96 0.48 18.22
N TYR A 95 -9.64 1.24 19.27
CA TYR A 95 -9.92 0.88 20.65
C TYR A 95 -10.30 2.09 21.51
N LEU A 96 -11.11 1.83 22.53
CA LEU A 96 -11.62 2.81 23.49
C LEU A 96 -12.14 2.08 24.75
N PRO A 97 -12.37 2.76 25.88
CA PRO A 97 -13.04 2.16 27.04
C PRO A 97 -14.40 1.57 26.65
N ALA A 98 -14.73 0.40 27.20
CA ALA A 98 -15.96 -0.33 26.83
C ALA A 98 -17.24 0.49 27.05
N GLU A 99 -17.27 1.32 28.09
CA GLU A 99 -18.40 2.19 28.44
C GLU A 99 -18.60 3.33 27.43
N ASN A 100 -17.56 3.67 26.65
CA ASN A 100 -17.58 4.77 25.69
C ASN A 100 -17.91 4.33 24.26
N GLU A 101 -18.34 3.08 24.02
CA GLU A 101 -18.68 2.58 22.67
C GLU A 101 -19.68 3.48 21.93
N GLN A 102 -20.57 4.17 22.66
CA GLN A 102 -21.56 5.09 22.10
C GLN A 102 -20.92 6.22 21.27
N VAL A 103 -19.70 6.67 21.61
CA VAL A 103 -18.96 7.69 20.84
C VAL A 103 -18.82 7.27 19.37
N LEU A 104 -18.54 6.00 19.10
CA LEU A 104 -18.42 5.48 17.73
C LEU A 104 -19.76 5.48 16.99
N ARG A 105 -20.85 5.16 17.69
CA ARG A 105 -22.21 5.15 17.12
C ARG A 105 -22.65 6.57 16.76
N ASP A 106 -22.36 7.54 17.61
CA ASP A 106 -22.69 8.96 17.38
C ASP A 106 -21.91 9.53 16.18
N MET A 107 -20.68 9.03 15.96
CA MET A 107 -19.88 9.31 14.76
C MET A 107 -20.41 8.61 13.49
N LYS A 108 -21.36 7.67 13.62
CA LYS A 108 -21.94 6.86 12.52
C LYS A 108 -20.90 6.08 11.73
N VAL A 109 -19.93 5.48 12.43
CA VAL A 109 -18.87 4.68 11.80
C VAL A 109 -19.36 3.33 11.27
N ASP A 110 -20.50 2.83 11.78
CA ASP A 110 -21.11 1.53 11.47
C ASP A 110 -21.65 1.40 10.04
N ASP A 111 -21.98 2.50 9.37
CA ASP A 111 -22.52 2.52 7.99
C ASP A 111 -21.45 2.30 6.88
N SER A 112 -20.25 1.85 7.23
CA SER A 112 -19.03 1.88 6.37
C SER A 112 -19.15 1.22 4.98
N LYS A 113 -20.07 0.27 4.78
CA LYS A 113 -20.28 -0.44 3.50
C LYS A 113 -21.06 0.35 2.45
N VAL A 114 -21.78 1.38 2.86
CA VAL A 114 -22.54 2.27 1.97
C VAL A 114 -21.77 3.56 1.69
N LEU A 115 -20.58 3.71 2.29
CA LEU A 115 -19.84 4.97 2.24
C LEU A 115 -19.01 5.09 0.97
N ASN A 116 -19.15 6.25 0.33
CA ASN A 116 -18.17 6.70 -0.65
C ASN A 116 -16.86 7.12 0.04
N GLU A 117 -15.84 7.44 -0.75
CA GLU A 117 -14.51 7.83 -0.26
C GLU A 117 -14.56 9.07 0.65
N GLU A 118 -15.19 10.15 0.20
CA GLU A 118 -15.34 11.40 0.96
C GLU A 118 -16.03 11.19 2.33
N GLN A 119 -17.03 10.30 2.37
CA GLN A 119 -17.72 9.93 3.58
C GLN A 119 -16.85 9.10 4.54
N ARG A 120 -15.92 8.29 4.02
CA ARG A 120 -14.93 7.59 4.84
C ARG A 120 -13.91 8.58 5.39
N ASP A 121 -13.40 9.50 4.58
CA ASP A 121 -12.44 10.52 4.99
C ASP A 121 -13.01 11.42 6.10
N THR A 122 -14.25 11.87 5.94
CA THR A 122 -14.94 12.66 6.96
C THR A 122 -15.01 11.93 8.31
N ARG A 123 -15.30 10.62 8.30
CA ARG A 123 -15.36 9.81 9.53
C ARG A 123 -13.98 9.52 10.09
N PHE A 124 -13.00 9.29 9.23
CA PHE A 124 -11.61 9.14 9.63
C PHE A 124 -11.10 10.39 10.35
N HIS A 125 -11.39 11.59 9.83
CA HIS A 125 -11.06 12.84 10.51
C HIS A 125 -11.71 12.96 11.89
N LYS A 126 -12.97 12.53 12.05
CA LYS A 126 -13.62 12.48 13.37
C LYS A 126 -12.93 11.52 14.34
N ILE A 127 -12.49 10.34 13.86
CA ILE A 127 -11.72 9.38 14.66
C ILE A 127 -10.39 10.00 15.11
N VAL A 128 -9.68 10.69 14.21
CA VAL A 128 -8.40 11.34 14.53
C VAL A 128 -8.60 12.53 15.48
N ALA A 129 -9.66 13.33 15.29
CA ALA A 129 -9.98 14.45 16.17
C ALA A 129 -10.31 14.00 17.60
N ALA A 130 -11.01 12.87 17.76
CA ALA A 130 -11.32 12.28 19.06
C ALA A 130 -10.17 11.44 19.65
N SER A 131 -8.91 11.85 19.42
CA SER A 131 -7.71 11.14 19.88
C SER A 131 -7.54 11.08 21.40
N ASP A 132 -8.29 11.89 22.14
CA ASP A 132 -8.38 11.88 23.60
C ASP A 132 -9.27 10.75 24.15
N GLN A 133 -10.13 10.18 23.30
CA GLN A 133 -11.11 9.14 23.64
C GLN A 133 -10.88 7.83 22.88
N ILE A 134 -10.40 7.93 21.64
CA ILE A 134 -10.23 6.81 20.71
C ILE A 134 -8.75 6.68 20.36
N GLY A 135 -8.22 5.48 20.59
CA GLY A 135 -6.92 5.10 20.06
C GLY A 135 -7.06 4.27 18.80
N PHE A 136 -6.13 4.45 17.86
CA PHE A 136 -6.03 3.55 16.71
C PHE A 136 -4.57 3.23 16.38
N ALA A 137 -4.37 2.15 15.67
CA ALA A 137 -3.09 1.80 15.09
C ALA A 137 -3.29 1.09 13.76
N TYR A 138 -2.30 1.15 12.90
CA TYR A 138 -2.30 0.36 11.67
C TYR A 138 -0.90 -0.13 11.32
N ASN A 139 -0.87 -1.21 10.54
CA ASN A 139 0.31 -1.66 9.82
C ASN A 139 -0.03 -1.75 8.32
N ALA A 140 0.54 -0.85 7.53
CA ALA A 140 0.44 -0.83 6.08
C ALA A 140 1.53 -1.73 5.50
N LEU A 141 1.17 -2.97 5.18
CA LEU A 141 2.09 -3.97 4.63
C LEU A 141 2.40 -3.62 3.17
N SER A 142 3.67 -3.34 2.89
CA SER A 142 4.12 -2.99 1.54
C SER A 142 4.04 -4.18 0.60
N GLN A 143 3.88 -3.88 -0.68
CA GLN A 143 3.79 -4.86 -1.77
C GLN A 143 5.10 -5.61 -1.93
N GLN A 144 6.21 -4.91 -1.70
CA GLN A 144 7.55 -5.46 -1.74
C GLN A 144 7.76 -6.43 -0.57
N ASP A 145 7.40 -6.05 0.65
CA ASP A 145 7.49 -6.96 1.80
C ASP A 145 6.56 -8.17 1.66
N LEU A 146 5.31 -7.97 1.21
CA LEU A 146 4.38 -9.06 0.94
C LEU A 146 4.95 -10.03 -0.12
N SER A 147 5.59 -9.50 -1.16
CA SER A 147 6.25 -10.32 -2.19
C SER A 147 7.46 -11.06 -1.61
N GLU A 148 8.32 -10.36 -0.88
CA GLU A 148 9.52 -10.91 -0.24
C GLU A 148 9.15 -12.06 0.72
N TRP A 149 8.19 -11.82 1.62
CA TRP A 149 7.75 -12.81 2.60
C TRP A 149 7.08 -14.02 1.96
N MET A 150 6.27 -13.85 0.91
CA MET A 150 5.56 -14.95 0.30
C MET A 150 6.40 -15.76 -0.70
N LEU A 151 7.44 -15.16 -1.30
CA LEU A 151 8.34 -15.79 -2.27
C LEU A 151 9.65 -16.29 -1.66
N GLN A 152 9.89 -16.07 -0.36
CA GLN A 152 11.06 -16.62 0.33
C GLN A 152 11.05 -18.16 0.33
N ARG A 153 12.23 -18.76 0.58
CA ARG A 153 12.43 -20.23 0.57
C ARG A 153 11.50 -20.97 1.54
N THR A 154 11.29 -20.41 2.73
CA THR A 154 10.39 -20.98 3.73
C THR A 154 8.99 -20.44 3.52
N LYS A 155 8.03 -21.33 3.28
CA LYS A 155 6.65 -20.95 2.98
C LYS A 155 6.04 -20.09 4.10
N TYR A 156 5.81 -18.82 3.82
CA TYR A 156 5.07 -17.89 4.68
C TYR A 156 3.92 -17.28 3.89
N ASN A 157 2.73 -17.87 4.03
CA ASN A 157 1.58 -17.53 3.21
C ASN A 157 0.79 -16.33 3.76
N LEU A 158 -0.10 -15.77 2.94
CA LEU A 158 -0.89 -14.59 3.28
C LEU A 158 -1.77 -14.74 4.54
N ASN A 159 -2.28 -15.95 4.85
CA ASN A 159 -3.02 -16.18 6.10
C ASN A 159 -2.11 -16.10 7.33
N ALA A 160 -0.88 -16.60 7.22
CA ALA A 160 0.10 -16.52 8.30
C ALA A 160 0.53 -15.07 8.53
N ILE A 161 0.85 -14.33 7.45
CA ILE A 161 1.15 -12.89 7.50
C ILE A 161 -0.01 -12.11 8.15
N ALA A 162 -1.25 -12.39 7.71
CA ALA A 162 -2.46 -11.78 8.27
C ALA A 162 -2.57 -12.00 9.78
N HIS A 163 -2.50 -13.25 10.23
CA HIS A 163 -2.61 -13.58 11.65
C HIS A 163 -1.48 -12.96 12.47
N ASP A 164 -0.25 -12.99 11.99
CA ASP A 164 0.90 -12.47 12.72
C ASP A 164 0.85 -10.93 12.80
N THR A 165 0.38 -10.26 11.73
CA THR A 165 0.18 -8.81 11.72
C THR A 165 -0.91 -8.39 12.71
N THR A 166 -2.05 -9.09 12.73
CA THR A 166 -3.10 -8.86 13.73
C THR A 166 -2.56 -9.04 15.15
N MET A 167 -1.82 -10.12 15.40
CA MET A 167 -1.23 -10.38 16.72
C MET A 167 -0.19 -9.31 17.11
N ASP A 168 0.63 -8.84 16.17
CA ASP A 168 1.60 -7.78 16.44
C ASP A 168 0.90 -6.47 16.83
N LEU A 169 -0.17 -6.08 16.13
CA LEU A 169 -0.96 -4.89 16.48
C LEU A 169 -1.58 -4.99 17.89
N ILE A 170 -2.22 -6.11 18.21
CA ILE A 170 -2.77 -6.36 19.55
C ILE A 170 -1.66 -6.27 20.61
N GLN A 171 -0.53 -6.95 20.36
CA GLN A 171 0.58 -7.00 21.30
C GLN A 171 1.18 -5.61 21.56
N ARG A 172 1.26 -4.76 20.53
CA ARG A 172 1.78 -3.39 20.65
C ARG A 172 0.83 -2.49 21.43
N VAL A 173 -0.48 -2.60 21.21
CA VAL A 173 -1.46 -1.83 21.99
C VAL A 173 -1.41 -2.23 23.47
N ILE A 174 -1.31 -3.53 23.78
CA ILE A 174 -1.11 -3.99 25.16
C ILE A 174 0.19 -3.43 25.75
N ARG A 175 1.31 -3.47 25.00
CA ARG A 175 2.61 -2.93 25.44
C ARG A 175 2.60 -1.42 25.64
N ALA A 176 1.73 -0.70 24.93
CA ALA A 176 1.55 0.74 25.10
C ALA A 176 0.78 1.09 26.39
N GLY A 177 0.30 0.09 27.15
CA GLY A 177 -0.33 0.27 28.46
C GLY A 177 -1.86 0.20 28.43
N VAL A 178 -2.47 -0.12 27.30
CA VAL A 178 -3.93 -0.24 27.19
C VAL A 178 -4.44 -1.45 27.95
N ARG A 179 -5.44 -1.26 28.80
CA ARG A 179 -6.12 -2.32 29.57
C ARG A 179 -7.15 -3.04 28.72
N LEU A 180 -6.66 -3.75 27.71
CA LEU A 180 -7.50 -4.46 26.75
C LEU A 180 -8.27 -5.62 27.42
N SER A 181 -9.60 -5.59 27.34
CA SER A 181 -10.49 -6.61 27.91
C SER A 181 -11.12 -7.51 26.86
N HIS A 182 -11.50 -6.96 25.69
CA HIS A 182 -12.11 -7.75 24.61
C HIS A 182 -11.70 -7.24 23.21
N VAL A 183 -11.52 -8.16 22.26
CA VAL A 183 -11.16 -7.86 20.88
C VAL A 183 -12.15 -8.51 19.91
N TYR A 184 -12.67 -7.71 18.99
CA TYR A 184 -13.52 -8.13 17.89
C TYR A 184 -12.72 -8.12 16.58
N VAL A 185 -12.77 -9.21 15.82
CA VAL A 185 -11.96 -9.37 14.61
C VAL A 185 -12.85 -9.75 13.44
N ASP A 186 -12.78 -8.99 12.33
CA ASP A 186 -13.35 -9.44 11.06
C ASP A 186 -12.44 -10.50 10.41
N THR A 187 -13.04 -11.55 9.87
CA THR A 187 -12.29 -12.54 9.10
C THR A 187 -13.11 -13.13 7.97
N VAL A 188 -12.42 -13.47 6.88
CA VAL A 188 -12.96 -14.30 5.79
C VAL A 188 -12.71 -15.80 6.02
N GLY A 189 -11.94 -16.17 7.07
CA GLY A 189 -11.49 -17.53 7.35
C GLY A 189 -12.38 -18.36 8.28
N GLN A 190 -11.78 -19.39 8.89
CA GLN A 190 -12.42 -20.25 9.88
C GLN A 190 -12.35 -19.60 11.28
N CYS A 191 -13.43 -18.91 11.67
CA CYS A 191 -13.51 -18.11 12.89
C CYS A 191 -13.01 -18.83 14.15
N GLU A 192 -13.50 -20.06 14.42
CA GLU A 192 -13.17 -20.78 15.65
C GLU A 192 -11.68 -21.10 15.79
N SER A 193 -11.03 -21.49 14.69
CA SER A 193 -9.61 -21.83 14.70
C SER A 193 -8.75 -20.58 14.96
N TYR A 194 -9.18 -19.45 14.40
CA TYR A 194 -8.47 -18.19 14.57
C TYR A 194 -8.67 -17.62 15.97
N GLN A 195 -9.90 -17.69 16.49
CA GLN A 195 -10.23 -17.29 17.86
C GLN A 195 -9.41 -18.07 18.88
N ARG A 196 -9.37 -19.41 18.77
CA ARG A 196 -8.52 -20.25 19.64
C ARG A 196 -7.04 -19.86 19.57
N LYS A 197 -6.53 -19.52 18.38
CA LYS A 197 -5.14 -19.06 18.21
C LYS A 197 -4.88 -17.75 18.97
N LEU A 198 -5.84 -16.81 18.96
CA LEU A 198 -5.75 -15.53 19.65
C LEU A 198 -5.86 -15.70 21.18
N GLU A 199 -6.83 -16.47 21.66
CA GLU A 199 -7.02 -16.78 23.08
C GLU A 199 -5.79 -17.45 23.69
N GLN A 200 -5.14 -18.37 22.96
CA GLN A 200 -3.88 -18.99 23.38
C GLN A 200 -2.72 -17.98 23.45
N ARG A 201 -2.68 -17.03 22.51
CA ARG A 201 -1.58 -16.05 22.42
C ARG A 201 -1.68 -14.94 23.46
N PHE A 202 -2.90 -14.56 23.84
CA PHE A 202 -3.22 -13.46 24.75
C PHE A 202 -4.14 -13.92 25.89
N PRO A 203 -3.63 -14.76 26.82
CA PRO A 203 -4.42 -15.20 27.96
C PRO A 203 -4.85 -13.98 28.80
N GLY A 204 -6.15 -13.85 29.09
CA GLY A 204 -6.71 -12.73 29.86
C GLY A 204 -7.43 -11.67 29.02
N VAL A 205 -7.41 -11.78 27.69
CA VAL A 205 -8.21 -10.95 26.78
C VAL A 205 -9.31 -11.81 26.16
N GLY A 206 -10.55 -11.31 26.15
CA GLY A 206 -11.65 -11.95 25.45
C GLY A 206 -11.56 -11.73 23.94
N PHE A 207 -11.96 -12.72 23.14
CA PHE A 207 -11.94 -12.62 21.69
C PHE A 207 -13.29 -13.03 21.09
N THR A 208 -13.73 -12.28 20.09
CA THR A 208 -14.82 -12.67 19.20
C THR A 208 -14.33 -12.54 17.76
N VAL A 209 -14.20 -13.66 17.06
CA VAL A 209 -13.88 -13.66 15.63
C VAL A 209 -15.14 -13.96 14.85
N ALA A 210 -15.56 -13.04 13.98
CA ALA A 210 -16.80 -13.17 13.21
C ALA A 210 -16.59 -12.78 11.75
N LYS A 211 -17.48 -13.26 10.88
CA LYS A 211 -17.58 -12.79 9.50
C LYS A 211 -18.46 -11.55 9.47
N LYS A 212 -18.09 -10.54 8.69
CA LYS A 212 -18.83 -9.26 8.60
C LYS A 212 -18.91 -8.58 9.98
N ALA A 213 -17.86 -8.70 10.78
CA ALA A 213 -17.79 -8.15 12.12
C ALA A 213 -17.87 -6.62 12.11
N ASP A 214 -17.42 -5.98 11.03
CA ASP A 214 -17.56 -4.55 10.74
C ASP A 214 -19.02 -4.07 10.70
N SER A 215 -19.97 -4.94 10.34
CA SER A 215 -21.41 -4.64 10.39
C SER A 215 -22.06 -4.95 11.74
N LEU A 216 -21.32 -5.54 12.68
CA LEU A 216 -21.83 -5.97 13.99
C LEU A 216 -21.27 -5.14 15.14
N TYR A 217 -20.02 -4.70 15.03
CA TYR A 217 -19.27 -4.04 16.10
C TYR A 217 -18.73 -2.69 15.63
N PRO A 218 -19.14 -1.56 16.25
CA PRO A 218 -18.68 -0.22 15.88
C PRO A 218 -17.17 -0.06 15.86
N THR A 219 -16.46 -0.70 16.79
CA THR A 219 -14.99 -0.69 16.85
C THR A 219 -14.35 -1.32 15.62
N VAL A 220 -14.92 -2.42 15.09
CA VAL A 220 -14.45 -3.07 13.87
C VAL A 220 -14.75 -2.19 12.67
N SER A 221 -15.92 -1.54 12.63
CA SER A 221 -16.25 -0.60 11.55
C SER A 221 -15.32 0.62 11.55
N ALA A 222 -14.95 1.14 12.72
CA ALA A 222 -13.96 2.21 12.83
C ALA A 222 -12.57 1.75 12.34
N ALA A 223 -12.11 0.55 12.72
CA ALA A 223 -10.87 -0.02 12.19
C ALA A 223 -10.92 -0.21 10.67
N SER A 224 -12.09 -0.62 10.14
CA SER A 224 -12.36 -0.73 8.71
C SER A 224 -12.16 0.58 7.95
N ILE A 225 -12.65 1.69 8.52
CA ILE A 225 -12.47 3.04 7.97
C ILE A 225 -10.99 3.40 7.98
N VAL A 226 -10.28 3.22 9.10
CA VAL A 226 -8.83 3.50 9.19
C VAL A 226 -8.06 2.71 8.12
N ALA A 227 -8.30 1.41 8.00
CA ALA A 227 -7.59 0.57 7.02
C ALA A 227 -7.84 1.03 5.57
N LYS A 228 -9.10 1.35 5.22
CA LYS A 228 -9.47 1.80 3.88
C LYS A 228 -8.89 3.17 3.55
N VAL A 229 -9.05 4.15 4.44
CA VAL A 229 -8.56 5.52 4.21
C VAL A 229 -7.03 5.55 4.11
N VAL A 230 -6.31 4.82 4.98
CA VAL A 230 -4.85 4.71 4.88
C VAL A 230 -4.43 4.07 3.56
N ARG A 231 -5.09 2.98 3.14
CA ARG A 231 -4.79 2.32 1.86
C ARG A 231 -5.05 3.26 0.68
N ASP A 232 -6.22 3.88 0.64
CA ASP A 232 -6.65 4.74 -0.46
C ASP A 232 -5.74 5.97 -0.54
N HIS A 233 -5.35 6.56 0.60
CA HIS A 233 -4.35 7.62 0.66
C HIS A 233 -3.00 7.22 0.03
N VAL A 234 -2.47 6.04 0.37
CA VAL A 234 -1.20 5.56 -0.20
C VAL A 234 -1.29 5.37 -1.71
N LEU A 235 -2.43 4.87 -2.22
CA LEU A 235 -2.64 4.67 -3.64
C LEU A 235 -2.81 5.98 -4.41
N SER A 236 -3.61 6.91 -3.87
CA SER A 236 -3.88 8.21 -4.50
C SER A 236 -2.65 9.12 -4.54
N ASN A 237 -1.73 8.95 -3.59
CA ASN A 237 -0.48 9.72 -3.51
C ASN A 237 0.75 8.92 -3.95
N TRP A 238 0.56 7.76 -4.60
CA TRP A 238 1.66 6.84 -4.91
C TRP A 238 2.77 7.50 -5.71
N GLN A 239 4.01 7.28 -5.29
CA GLN A 239 5.22 7.65 -6.04
C GLN A 239 6.05 6.41 -6.29
N PHE A 240 6.48 6.23 -7.53
CA PHE A 240 7.37 5.14 -7.91
C PHE A 240 8.77 5.37 -7.33
N SER A 241 9.33 4.34 -6.69
CA SER A 241 10.74 4.35 -6.27
C SER A 241 11.70 4.27 -7.46
N GLU A 242 11.21 3.76 -8.58
CA GLU A 242 11.92 3.56 -9.83
C GLU A 242 11.99 4.86 -10.65
N THR A 243 12.65 5.87 -10.09
CA THR A 243 12.67 7.24 -10.64
C THR A 243 13.12 7.32 -12.10
N ALA A 244 14.01 6.41 -12.55
CA ALA A 244 14.49 6.36 -13.93
C ALA A 244 13.43 5.98 -14.97
N VAL A 245 12.34 5.34 -14.57
CA VAL A 245 11.24 4.90 -15.46
C VAL A 245 9.89 5.49 -15.07
N ALA A 246 9.85 6.29 -14.00
CA ALA A 246 8.62 6.87 -13.45
C ALA A 246 7.85 7.71 -14.48
N GLU A 247 8.55 8.42 -15.38
CA GLU A 247 7.92 9.21 -16.45
C GLU A 247 7.16 8.37 -17.48
N HIS A 248 7.45 7.06 -17.56
CA HIS A 248 6.82 6.12 -18.48
C HIS A 248 5.75 5.26 -17.79
N LEU A 249 5.51 5.45 -16.49
CA LEU A 249 4.54 4.70 -15.71
C LEU A 249 3.37 5.59 -15.32
N ASP A 250 2.20 5.31 -15.89
CA ASP A 250 0.94 5.93 -15.47
C ASP A 250 0.38 5.29 -14.19
N THR A 251 -0.48 6.02 -13.49
CA THR A 251 -1.21 5.53 -12.31
C THR A 251 -2.64 5.07 -12.64
N ASP A 252 -2.98 4.87 -13.92
CA ASP A 252 -4.30 4.42 -14.38
C ASP A 252 -4.36 2.88 -14.44
N TRP A 253 -4.14 2.27 -13.28
CA TRP A 253 -4.09 0.82 -13.11
C TRP A 253 -5.47 0.18 -12.87
N GLY A 254 -6.57 0.94 -13.00
CA GLY A 254 -7.92 0.48 -12.68
C GLY A 254 -8.12 0.22 -11.17
N SER A 255 -8.92 -0.78 -10.82
CA SER A 255 -9.25 -1.12 -9.43
C SER A 255 -8.12 -1.79 -8.66
N GLY A 256 -7.12 -2.31 -9.36
CA GLY A 256 -6.03 -3.10 -8.81
C GLY A 256 -6.37 -4.57 -8.54
N TYR A 257 -7.59 -5.02 -8.84
CA TYR A 257 -7.98 -6.42 -8.69
C TYR A 257 -7.64 -7.25 -9.94
N PRO A 258 -7.19 -8.51 -9.78
CA PRO A 258 -6.94 -9.41 -10.91
C PRO A 258 -8.11 -9.63 -11.88
N SER A 259 -9.35 -9.42 -11.41
CA SER A 259 -10.58 -9.57 -12.20
C SER A 259 -10.89 -8.36 -13.07
N ASP A 260 -10.20 -7.24 -12.89
CA ASP A 260 -10.43 -6.00 -13.62
C ASP A 260 -9.61 -5.97 -14.92
N PRO A 261 -10.27 -5.87 -16.10
CA PRO A 261 -9.58 -5.76 -17.38
C PRO A 261 -8.58 -4.60 -17.47
N ASN A 262 -8.87 -3.46 -16.84
CA ASN A 262 -7.98 -2.30 -16.86
C ASN A 262 -6.70 -2.57 -16.07
N THR A 263 -6.81 -3.26 -14.93
CA THR A 263 -5.66 -3.70 -14.14
C THR A 263 -4.81 -4.72 -14.89
N VAL A 264 -5.43 -5.69 -15.57
CA VAL A 264 -4.70 -6.67 -16.38
C VAL A 264 -4.00 -6.00 -17.57
N ALA A 265 -4.64 -5.03 -18.21
CA ALA A 265 -4.03 -4.24 -19.28
C ALA A 265 -2.85 -3.41 -18.76
N TRP A 266 -2.97 -2.82 -17.57
CA TRP A 266 -1.90 -2.07 -16.92
C TRP A 266 -0.69 -2.94 -16.62
N LEU A 267 -0.90 -4.11 -16.01
CA LEU A 267 0.18 -5.08 -15.76
C LEU A 267 0.95 -5.40 -17.05
N LYS A 268 0.23 -5.72 -18.15
CA LYS A 268 0.90 -6.08 -19.41
C LYS A 268 1.76 -4.96 -20.00
N ARG A 269 1.34 -3.69 -19.87
CA ARG A 269 2.09 -2.55 -20.40
C ARG A 269 3.21 -2.07 -19.49
N SER A 270 3.12 -2.32 -18.18
CA SER A 270 4.16 -1.96 -17.20
C SER A 270 5.21 -3.04 -16.98
N LEU A 271 5.12 -4.16 -17.70
CA LEU A 271 6.03 -5.29 -17.57
C LEU A 271 7.33 -5.07 -18.34
N ASP A 272 8.43 -4.92 -17.60
CA ASP A 272 9.78 -4.91 -18.11
C ASP A 272 10.29 -6.35 -18.39
N PRO A 273 10.96 -6.60 -19.53
CA PRO A 273 11.42 -7.94 -19.92
C PRO A 273 12.54 -8.51 -19.05
N VAL A 274 13.22 -7.69 -18.24
CA VAL A 274 14.33 -8.10 -17.37
C VAL A 274 13.91 -8.02 -15.89
N PHE A 275 13.40 -6.87 -15.46
CA PHE A 275 13.08 -6.57 -14.06
C PHE A 275 11.67 -6.98 -13.65
N GLY A 276 10.78 -7.28 -14.59
CA GLY A 276 9.40 -7.59 -14.27
C GLY A 276 8.57 -6.32 -14.06
N PHE A 277 7.88 -6.21 -12.92
CA PHE A 277 6.96 -5.10 -12.65
C PHE A 277 7.58 -4.00 -11.79
N PRO A 278 7.05 -2.76 -11.83
CA PRO A 278 7.37 -1.76 -10.82
C PRO A 278 6.92 -2.20 -9.42
N GLY A 279 7.56 -1.66 -8.38
CA GLY A 279 7.43 -2.05 -6.98
C GLY A 279 6.05 -1.84 -6.35
N ILE A 280 5.09 -1.28 -7.07
CA ILE A 280 3.67 -1.24 -6.66
C ILE A 280 3.00 -2.61 -6.77
N ILE A 281 3.55 -3.54 -7.56
CA ILE A 281 2.98 -4.87 -7.83
C ILE A 281 3.42 -5.89 -6.77
N ARG A 282 2.48 -6.76 -6.39
CA ARG A 282 2.73 -7.92 -5.54
C ARG A 282 3.11 -9.11 -6.41
N PHE A 283 4.40 -9.43 -6.48
CA PHE A 283 4.94 -10.50 -7.31
C PHE A 283 4.44 -11.89 -6.90
N SER A 284 4.01 -12.06 -5.66
CA SER A 284 3.48 -13.31 -5.12
C SER A 284 2.04 -13.65 -5.57
N TRP A 285 1.38 -12.75 -6.30
CA TRP A 285 0.04 -13.01 -6.85
C TRP A 285 0.12 -13.78 -8.15
N SER A 286 -0.70 -14.82 -8.29
CA SER A 286 -0.70 -15.71 -9.47
C SER A 286 -0.82 -14.97 -10.81
N THR A 287 -1.57 -13.87 -10.90
CA THR A 287 -1.67 -13.04 -12.11
C THR A 287 -0.34 -12.42 -12.50
N ALA A 288 0.42 -11.89 -11.53
CA ALA A 288 1.75 -11.36 -11.76
C ALA A 288 2.75 -12.49 -12.07
N GLU A 289 2.73 -13.56 -11.27
CA GLU A 289 3.59 -14.73 -11.45
C GLU A 289 3.46 -15.37 -12.85
N ASN A 290 2.23 -15.50 -13.36
CA ASN A 290 1.96 -16.07 -14.68
C ASN A 290 2.51 -15.16 -15.80
N LEU A 291 2.32 -13.85 -15.70
CA LEU A 291 2.86 -12.89 -16.68
C LEU A 291 4.39 -12.89 -16.69
N LEU A 292 5.03 -12.98 -15.53
CA LEU A 292 6.49 -13.08 -15.42
C LEU A 292 7.01 -14.33 -16.14
N LYS A 293 6.38 -15.49 -15.92
CA LYS A 293 6.79 -16.77 -16.56
C LYS A 293 6.67 -16.76 -18.08
N GLU A 294 5.69 -16.03 -18.62
CA GLU A 294 5.42 -15.96 -20.06
C GLU A 294 6.30 -14.96 -20.81
N LYS A 295 6.72 -13.88 -20.15
CA LYS A 295 7.24 -12.69 -20.85
C LYS A 295 8.63 -12.22 -20.39
N VAL A 296 9.12 -12.64 -19.23
CA VAL A 296 10.44 -12.23 -18.73
C VAL A 296 11.53 -13.13 -19.29
N LEU A 297 12.65 -12.52 -19.67
CA LEU A 297 13.79 -13.16 -20.32
C LEU A 297 14.70 -13.90 -19.34
N VAL A 298 14.61 -13.60 -18.04
CA VAL A 298 15.44 -14.18 -16.98
C VAL A 298 14.94 -15.57 -16.58
N ASP A 299 15.85 -16.55 -16.60
CA ASP A 299 15.54 -17.97 -16.40
C ASP A 299 15.65 -18.42 -14.93
N GLY A 300 14.59 -18.17 -14.14
CA GLY A 300 14.30 -18.81 -12.84
C GLY A 300 15.36 -18.71 -11.72
N TRP A 301 14.98 -18.99 -10.47
CA TRP A 301 15.94 -19.01 -9.37
C TRP A 301 16.69 -20.35 -9.30
N PRO A 302 17.97 -20.38 -8.85
CA PRO A 302 18.67 -21.63 -8.60
C PRO A 302 17.91 -22.58 -7.65
N ALA A 303 17.25 -22.02 -6.64
CA ALA A 303 16.43 -22.78 -5.70
C ALA A 303 15.23 -23.48 -6.38
N ASP A 304 14.64 -22.87 -7.42
CA ASP A 304 13.56 -23.49 -8.19
C ASP A 304 14.08 -24.72 -8.93
N ARG A 305 15.29 -24.62 -9.50
CA ARG A 305 15.96 -25.72 -10.21
C ARG A 305 16.31 -26.87 -9.26
N GLU A 306 16.75 -26.54 -8.04
CA GLU A 306 17.04 -27.52 -6.99
C GLU A 306 15.76 -28.23 -6.51
N ALA A 307 14.68 -27.50 -6.28
CA ALA A 307 13.38 -28.05 -5.89
C ALA A 307 12.77 -28.93 -7.00
N GLU A 308 12.86 -28.51 -8.27
CA GLU A 308 12.42 -29.31 -9.42
C GLU A 308 13.26 -30.58 -9.63
N ALA A 309 14.58 -30.50 -9.37
CA ALA A 309 15.46 -31.66 -9.39
C ALA A 309 15.12 -32.65 -8.27
N ALA A 310 14.78 -32.15 -7.07
CA ALA A 310 14.36 -32.97 -5.94
C ALA A 310 12.98 -33.62 -6.16
N ASN A 311 12.04 -32.94 -6.84
CA ASN A 311 10.70 -33.44 -7.15
C ASN A 311 10.61 -34.27 -8.45
N GLY A 312 11.74 -34.69 -9.03
CA GLY A 312 11.75 -35.67 -10.11
C GLY A 312 11.42 -35.13 -11.51
N GLY A 313 11.76 -33.88 -11.82
CA GLY A 313 12.11 -33.38 -13.17
C GLY A 313 11.15 -33.57 -14.35
N ASN A 314 9.94 -34.09 -14.16
CA ASN A 314 9.00 -34.37 -15.25
C ASN A 314 8.34 -33.09 -15.78
N LEU A 315 8.04 -32.13 -14.89
CA LEU A 315 7.41 -30.86 -15.28
C LEU A 315 8.41 -29.97 -16.05
N THR A 316 9.66 -29.90 -15.61
CA THR A 316 10.74 -29.14 -16.26
C THR A 316 11.09 -29.71 -17.64
N LYS A 317 11.13 -31.04 -17.80
CA LYS A 317 11.32 -31.68 -19.12
C LYS A 317 10.18 -31.35 -20.07
N MET A 318 8.94 -31.31 -19.56
CA MET A 318 7.76 -30.98 -20.37
C MET A 318 7.71 -29.49 -20.75
N LEU A 319 8.05 -28.60 -19.82
CA LEU A 319 8.13 -27.15 -20.06
C LEU A 319 9.27 -26.77 -21.01
N LYS A 320 10.45 -27.39 -20.87
CA LYS A 320 11.57 -27.23 -21.82
C LYS A 320 11.20 -27.72 -23.22
N ARG A 321 10.46 -28.83 -23.34
CA ARG A 321 9.92 -29.31 -24.63
C ARG A 321 8.91 -28.34 -25.23
N LYS A 322 8.00 -27.78 -24.42
CA LYS A 322 7.01 -26.79 -24.88
C LYS A 322 7.68 -25.48 -25.32
N ARG A 323 8.68 -24.98 -24.59
CA ARG A 323 9.46 -23.79 -24.97
C ARG A 323 10.23 -24.02 -26.28
N ALA A 324 10.90 -25.16 -26.43
CA ALA A 324 11.59 -25.51 -27.67
C ALA A 324 10.62 -25.61 -28.86
N GLN A 325 9.42 -26.14 -28.66
CA GLN A 325 8.38 -26.21 -29.69
C GLN A 325 7.79 -24.83 -30.03
N GLN A 326 7.60 -23.95 -29.05
CA GLN A 326 7.12 -22.58 -29.29
C GLN A 326 8.16 -21.71 -29.98
N GLN A 327 9.44 -21.89 -29.66
CA GLN A 327 10.54 -21.18 -30.29
C GLN A 327 10.74 -21.65 -31.74
N GLN A 328 10.67 -22.97 -31.99
CA GLN A 328 10.64 -23.51 -33.36
C GLN A 328 9.40 -23.06 -34.16
N ALA A 329 8.23 -22.94 -33.52
CA ALA A 329 7.03 -22.46 -34.19
C ALA A 329 7.10 -20.96 -34.52
N ALA A 330 7.74 -20.15 -33.67
CA ALA A 330 7.98 -18.73 -33.92
C ALA A 330 8.99 -18.54 -35.07
N GLU A 331 10.10 -19.29 -35.06
CA GLU A 331 11.10 -19.29 -36.15
C GLU A 331 10.51 -19.79 -37.48
N ALA A 332 9.65 -20.81 -37.45
CA ALA A 332 8.96 -21.29 -38.65
C ALA A 332 7.93 -20.28 -39.19
N ALA A 333 7.20 -19.58 -38.32
CA ALA A 333 6.24 -18.54 -38.72
C ALA A 333 6.93 -17.31 -39.32
N GLU A 334 8.15 -17.01 -38.89
CA GLU A 334 8.99 -15.94 -39.47
C GLU A 334 9.57 -16.34 -40.84
N HIS A 335 9.81 -17.64 -41.05
CA HIS A 335 10.35 -18.18 -42.29
C HIS A 335 9.28 -18.47 -43.37
N ASP A 336 8.01 -18.63 -42.97
CA ASP A 336 6.85 -18.90 -43.85
C ASP A 336 5.99 -17.64 -44.12
N ALA A 337 6.42 -16.48 -43.60
CA ALA A 337 5.83 -15.20 -43.96
C ALA A 337 6.08 -14.93 -45.46
N PRO A 338 5.03 -14.71 -46.28
CA PRO A 338 5.21 -14.45 -47.70
C PRO A 338 6.05 -13.18 -47.89
N LYS A 339 7.17 -13.30 -48.62
CA LYS A 339 7.94 -12.14 -49.10
C LYS A 339 7.03 -11.29 -49.99
N VAL A 340 6.37 -10.29 -49.42
CA VAL A 340 5.70 -9.22 -50.17
C VAL A 340 6.79 -8.27 -50.68
N VAL A 341 7.53 -8.73 -51.70
CA VAL A 341 8.36 -7.89 -52.56
C VAL A 341 8.02 -8.29 -53.99
N GLN A 342 6.95 -7.67 -54.50
CA GLN A 342 6.66 -7.37 -55.91
C GLN A 342 5.15 -7.10 -56.00
N GLY A 343 4.78 -5.83 -56.19
CA GLY A 343 3.37 -5.44 -56.29
C GLY A 343 3.03 -4.00 -55.90
N GLN A 344 4.01 -3.16 -55.54
CA GLN A 344 3.76 -1.73 -55.33
C GLN A 344 4.12 -0.86 -56.56
N SER A 345 4.65 -1.44 -57.65
CA SER A 345 4.88 -0.70 -58.91
C SER A 345 3.67 -0.69 -59.85
N GLU A 346 2.74 -1.65 -59.76
CA GLU A 346 1.60 -1.75 -60.69
C GLU A 346 0.32 -1.03 -60.21
N LEU A 347 0.24 -0.66 -58.94
CA LEU A 347 -0.91 0.09 -58.40
C LEU A 347 -0.80 1.61 -58.60
N ARG A 348 0.41 2.12 -58.87
CA ARG A 348 0.66 3.54 -59.15
C ARG A 348 0.32 3.95 -60.59
N GLU A 349 0.27 3.00 -61.52
CA GLU A 349 -0.07 3.25 -62.93
C GLU A 349 -1.59 3.26 -63.19
N LYS A 350 -2.39 2.64 -62.31
CA LYS A 350 -3.86 2.58 -62.45
C LYS A 350 -4.64 3.74 -61.82
N LEU A 351 -3.99 4.63 -61.06
CA LEU A 351 -4.67 5.71 -60.34
C LEU A 351 -4.44 7.13 -60.88
N GLY A 352 -3.80 7.29 -62.05
CA GLY A 352 -3.93 8.51 -62.85
C GLY A 352 -3.65 9.83 -62.12
N VAL A 353 -2.66 9.89 -61.24
CA VAL A 353 -2.21 11.16 -60.63
C VAL A 353 -0.92 11.57 -61.30
N THR A 354 -1.03 12.51 -62.23
CA THR A 354 0.08 13.16 -62.90
C THR A 354 0.87 14.05 -61.94
N SER A 355 2.19 13.92 -61.98
CA SER A 355 3.14 14.81 -61.33
C SER A 355 3.07 16.21 -61.95
N GLY A 356 2.72 17.20 -61.13
CA GLY A 356 2.88 18.62 -61.40
C GLY A 356 4.02 19.20 -60.57
N SER A 357 5.10 19.56 -61.25
CA SER A 357 6.33 20.19 -60.76
C SER A 357 6.07 21.51 -60.03
N LEU A 358 6.76 21.72 -58.90
CA LEU A 358 7.24 23.04 -58.50
C LEU A 358 8.72 22.94 -58.11
N VAL A 359 9.50 23.65 -58.91
CA VAL A 359 10.95 23.85 -58.84
C VAL A 359 11.29 24.76 -57.65
N GLY A 360 12.41 24.47 -56.97
CA GLY A 360 13.14 25.51 -56.24
C GLY A 360 14.07 25.02 -55.13
N GLY A 361 15.38 25.02 -55.42
CA GLY A 361 16.39 25.38 -54.41
C GLY A 361 17.39 24.30 -53.98
N SER A 362 18.60 24.40 -54.54
CA SER A 362 19.90 23.87 -54.09
C SER A 362 20.04 23.42 -52.63
N SER A 363 20.72 22.29 -52.44
CA SER A 363 21.88 22.23 -51.55
C SER A 363 22.80 21.06 -51.95
N ASP A 364 24.07 21.39 -52.20
CA ASP A 364 25.19 20.45 -52.13
C ASP A 364 25.36 20.01 -50.66
N GLY A 365 25.63 18.73 -50.42
CA GLY A 365 26.05 18.24 -49.09
C GLY A 365 25.79 16.76 -48.86
N GLU A 366 26.86 15.97 -49.01
CA GLU A 366 27.03 14.54 -48.73
C GLU A 366 26.13 13.93 -47.62
N GLU A 367 25.33 12.90 -47.97
CA GLU A 367 24.69 12.00 -47.00
C GLU A 367 25.70 10.99 -46.45
N LYS A 368 26.08 11.16 -45.18
CA LYS A 368 26.74 10.10 -44.40
C LYS A 368 25.73 9.07 -43.90
N SER A 369 26.12 7.79 -43.97
CA SER A 369 25.33 6.65 -43.51
C SER A 369 25.23 6.62 -41.97
N VAL A 370 24.06 6.20 -41.47
CA VAL A 370 23.73 5.92 -40.05
C VAL A 370 24.73 4.96 -39.36
N ARG A 371 25.61 4.27 -40.10
CA ARG A 371 26.73 3.51 -39.55
C ARG A 371 27.83 4.36 -38.90
N ASP A 372 27.98 5.63 -39.29
CA ASP A 372 29.02 6.51 -38.73
C ASP A 372 28.65 7.12 -37.38
N TRP A 373 27.42 6.94 -36.90
CA TRP A 373 26.97 7.47 -35.60
C TRP A 373 27.10 6.48 -34.44
N LEU A 374 27.30 5.19 -34.72
CA LEU A 374 27.25 4.11 -33.71
C LEU A 374 28.62 3.55 -33.30
N MET A 375 29.73 4.11 -33.81
CA MET A 375 31.07 3.78 -33.33
C MET A 375 31.90 5.06 -33.22
N GLY A 376 31.98 5.62 -32.02
CA GLY A 376 32.85 6.75 -31.69
C GLY A 376 33.01 6.87 -30.18
N GLU A 377 34.26 6.71 -29.74
CA GLU A 377 34.78 6.82 -28.37
C GLU A 377 34.49 8.14 -27.66
#